data_AF-A0A949GQ29-F1
#
_entry.id   AF-A0A949GQ29-F1
#
_cell.length_a   1.000
_cell.length_b   1.000
_cell.length_c   1.000
_cell.angle_alpha   90.00
_cell.angle_beta   90.00
_cell.angle_gamma   90.00
#
_symmetry.space_group_name_H-M   'P 1'
#
loop_
_entity.id
_entity.type
_entity.pdbx_description
1 polymer ?
#
loop_
_entity_poly.entity_id
_entity_poly.type
_entity_poly.pdbx_seq_one_letter_code
_entity_poly.pdbx_strand_id
1 'polypeptide(L)'
;LYDLLTAYATERVKKMRGKTYKPPMPPVLLIEEARERLERMLGRIPDWSGLSRLLPFDWQGGQRRRSALASTLLACLELARDGRVEIRQMGPFEEIFIRDRGSEALA
;
A
#
# COMPACT_ATOMS: atom_id res chain seq x y z
N LEU A 1 48.39 -28.77 -2.22
CA LEU A 1 47.41 -28.03 -1.38
C LEU A 1 46.73 -26.90 -2.17
N TYR A 2 47.51 -26.07 -2.87
CA TYR A 2 46.98 -24.98 -3.71
C TYR A 2 46.00 -25.44 -4.80
N ASP A 3 46.31 -26.54 -5.49
CA ASP A 3 45.47 -27.04 -6.59
C ASP A 3 44.08 -27.51 -6.12
N LEU A 4 44.00 -28.08 -4.91
CA LEU A 4 42.74 -28.52 -4.32
C LEU A 4 41.84 -27.34 -3.94
N LEU A 5 42.44 -26.29 -3.37
CA LEU A 5 41.73 -25.06 -3.04
C LEU A 5 41.24 -24.35 -4.31
N THR A 6 42.07 -24.35 -5.36
CA THR A 6 41.72 -23.79 -6.67
C THR A 6 40.55 -24.54 -7.29
N ALA A 7 40.61 -25.88 -7.36
CA ALA A 7 39.54 -26.70 -7.90
C ALA A 7 38.21 -26.53 -7.13
N TYR A 8 38.26 -26.47 -5.79
CA TYR A 8 37.09 -26.19 -4.96
C TYR A 8 36.50 -24.80 -5.23
N ALA A 9 37.34 -23.77 -5.29
CA ALA A 9 36.89 -22.40 -5.54
C ALA A 9 36.23 -22.28 -6.93
N THR A 10 36.82 -22.89 -7.97
CA THR A 10 36.25 -22.88 -9.33
C THR A 10 34.87 -23.56 -9.37
N GLU A 11 34.74 -24.73 -8.73
CA GLU A 11 33.47 -25.46 -8.67
C GLU A 11 32.41 -24.72 -7.84
N ARG A 12 32.82 -24.09 -6.73
CA ARG A 12 31.95 -23.27 -5.88
C ARG A 12 31.43 -22.04 -6.62
N VAL A 13 32.31 -21.32 -7.33
CA VAL A 13 31.92 -20.17 -8.15
C VAL A 13 30.98 -20.62 -9.27
N LYS A 14 31.27 -21.73 -9.96
CA LYS A 14 30.40 -22.28 -11.00
C LYS A 14 29.01 -22.64 -10.47
N LYS A 15 28.90 -23.22 -9.27
CA LYS A 15 27.62 -23.54 -8.60
C LYS A 15 26.85 -22.31 -8.09
N MET A 16 27.54 -21.22 -7.77
CA MET A 16 26.89 -19.98 -7.33
C MET A 16 26.52 -19.05 -8.50
N ARG A 17 27.23 -19.14 -9.64
CA ARG A 17 26.82 -18.47 -10.89
C ARG A 17 25.41 -18.95 -11.28
N GLY A 18 24.46 -18.02 -11.29
CA GLY A 18 23.06 -18.27 -11.64
C GLY A 18 22.09 -18.35 -10.46
N LYS A 19 22.56 -18.41 -9.20
CA LYS A 19 21.69 -18.27 -8.03
C LYS A 19 21.47 -16.79 -7.72
N THR A 20 20.58 -16.15 -8.47
CA THR A 20 20.08 -14.82 -8.11
C THR A 20 19.21 -14.96 -6.87
N TYR A 21 19.72 -14.51 -5.72
CA TYR A 21 18.90 -14.40 -4.51
C TYR A 21 17.77 -13.40 -4.78
N LYS A 22 16.52 -13.87 -4.63
CA LYS A 22 15.32 -13.02 -4.68
C LYS A 22 14.68 -13.06 -3.29
N PRO A 23 14.80 -11.99 -2.49
CA PRO A 23 14.07 -11.88 -1.24
C PRO A 23 12.56 -12.04 -1.48
N PRO A 24 11.82 -12.70 -0.58
CA PRO A 24 10.36 -12.69 -0.63
C PRO A 24 9.86 -11.26 -0.43
N MET A 25 8.93 -10.82 -1.27
CA MET A 25 8.31 -9.50 -1.11
C MET A 25 7.26 -9.54 0.01
N PRO A 26 7.34 -8.63 1.01
CA PRO A 26 6.35 -8.59 2.07
C PRO A 26 4.99 -8.12 1.53
N PRO A 27 3.87 -8.58 2.11
CA PRO A 27 2.51 -8.19 1.69
C PRO A 27 2.15 -6.80 2.24
N VAL A 28 2.90 -5.77 1.85
CA VAL A 28 2.78 -4.38 2.33
C VAL A 28 2.41 -3.46 1.18
N LEU A 29 1.34 -2.67 1.34
CA LEU A 29 0.93 -1.64 0.40
C LEU A 29 1.73 -0.38 0.71
N LEU A 30 2.42 0.18 -0.27
CA LEU A 30 3.17 1.41 -0.06
C LEU A 30 2.20 2.58 0.16
N ILE A 31 2.61 3.52 1.00
CA ILE A 31 1.80 4.70 1.33
C ILE A 31 1.60 5.55 0.07
N GLU A 32 2.66 5.74 -0.73
CA GLU A 32 2.59 6.47 -2.00
C GLU A 32 1.62 5.81 -2.99
N GLU A 33 1.59 4.48 -3.08
CA GLU A 33 0.64 3.76 -3.94
C GLU A 33 -0.81 3.99 -3.48
N ALA A 34 -1.05 4.01 -2.17
CA ALA A 34 -2.36 4.32 -1.61
C ALA A 34 -2.75 5.77 -1.88
N ARG A 35 -1.80 6.71 -1.74
CA ARG A 35 -1.98 8.14 -2.01
C ARG A 35 -2.33 8.40 -3.46
N GLU A 36 -1.52 7.93 -4.41
CA GLU A 36 -1.79 8.09 -5.84
C GLU A 36 -3.13 7.49 -6.24
N ARG A 37 -3.49 6.33 -5.66
CA ARG A 37 -4.78 5.70 -5.93
C ARG A 37 -5.93 6.57 -5.45
N LEU A 38 -5.87 7.09 -4.22
CA LEU A 38 -6.90 7.98 -3.69
C LEU A 38 -7.00 9.26 -4.50
N GLU A 39 -5.87 9.85 -4.89
CA GLU A 39 -5.85 11.05 -5.75
C GLU A 39 -6.54 10.83 -7.09
N ARG A 40 -6.40 9.64 -7.69
CA ARG A 40 -7.12 9.27 -8.92
C ARG A 40 -8.62 9.06 -8.70
N MET A 41 -9.04 8.79 -7.46
CA MET A 41 -10.45 8.62 -7.09
C MET A 41 -11.13 9.95 -6.72
N LEU A 42 -10.37 10.99 -6.37
CA LEU A 42 -10.92 12.30 -6.04
C LEU A 42 -11.79 12.86 -7.17
N GLY A 43 -12.93 13.43 -6.79
CA GLY A 43 -14.00 13.89 -7.69
C GLY A 43 -14.94 12.76 -8.14
N ARG A 44 -14.64 11.51 -7.81
CA ARG A 44 -15.47 10.32 -8.13
C ARG A 44 -15.87 9.54 -6.89
N ILE A 45 -15.38 9.93 -5.70
CA ILE A 45 -15.79 9.27 -4.46
C ILE A 45 -17.26 9.66 -4.24
N PRO A 46 -18.18 8.67 -4.15
CA PRO A 46 -19.56 8.94 -3.80
C PRO A 46 -19.62 9.66 -2.46
N ASP A 47 -20.75 10.33 -2.20
CA ASP A 47 -20.99 10.93 -0.90
C ASP A 47 -20.70 9.95 0.25
N TRP A 48 -20.26 10.44 1.41
CA TRP A 48 -19.78 9.68 2.59
C TRP A 48 -19.53 8.18 2.37
N SER A 49 -18.34 7.84 1.88
CA SER A 49 -17.92 6.47 1.59
C SER A 49 -17.07 5.88 2.72
N GLY A 50 -17.35 4.65 3.14
CA GLY A 50 -16.53 3.94 4.12
C GLY A 50 -15.11 3.70 3.60
N LEU A 51 -14.09 3.96 4.43
CA LEU A 51 -12.68 3.75 4.14
C LEU A 51 -12.38 2.34 3.65
N SER A 52 -13.09 1.35 4.20
CA SER A 52 -12.97 -0.06 3.84
C SER A 52 -13.28 -0.34 2.36
N ARG A 53 -14.11 0.49 1.72
CA ARG A 53 -14.51 0.39 0.30
C ARG A 53 -13.48 1.01 -0.65
N LEU A 54 -12.60 1.87 -0.15
CA LEU A 54 -11.57 2.55 -0.94
C LEU A 54 -10.30 1.71 -1.11
N LEU A 55 -10.24 0.55 -0.44
CA LEU A 55 -9.11 -0.37 -0.54
C LEU A 55 -8.94 -0.89 -1.97
N PRO A 56 -7.69 -1.17 -2.40
CA PRO A 56 -7.47 -1.86 -3.67
C PRO A 56 -8.11 -3.25 -3.67
N PHE A 57 -8.69 -3.66 -4.80
CA PHE A 57 -9.43 -4.91 -4.92
C PHE A 57 -8.60 -6.15 -4.52
N ASP A 58 -7.31 -6.15 -4.87
CA ASP A 58 -6.38 -7.26 -4.62
C ASP A 58 -5.90 -7.36 -3.16
N TRP A 59 -6.32 -6.42 -2.30
CA TRP A 59 -5.85 -6.28 -0.93
C TRP A 59 -6.93 -6.59 0.12
N GLN A 60 -7.97 -7.36 -0.24
CA GLN A 60 -9.10 -7.64 0.67
C GLN A 60 -8.84 -8.77 1.69
N GLY A 61 -7.71 -9.48 1.63
CA GLY A 61 -7.45 -10.66 2.46
C GLY A 61 -6.34 -10.50 3.51
N GLY A 62 -6.55 -11.06 4.71
CA GLY A 62 -5.51 -11.34 5.70
C GLY A 62 -4.57 -10.17 6.04
N GLN A 63 -3.25 -10.42 5.96
CA GLN A 63 -2.22 -9.41 6.26
C GLN A 63 -2.20 -8.26 5.25
N ARG A 64 -2.54 -8.53 3.97
CA ARG A 64 -2.66 -7.49 2.93
C ARG A 64 -3.74 -6.49 3.32
N ARG A 65 -4.92 -6.95 3.76
CA ARG A 65 -6.01 -6.06 4.19
C ARG A 65 -5.59 -5.10 5.29
N ARG A 66 -4.83 -5.59 6.29
CA ARG A 66 -4.34 -4.74 7.38
C ARG A 66 -3.37 -3.67 6.87
N SER A 67 -2.44 -4.05 5.99
CA SER A 67 -1.51 -3.08 5.41
C SER A 67 -2.22 -2.06 4.54
N ALA A 68 -3.17 -2.49 3.71
CA ALA A 68 -3.92 -1.58 2.85
C ALA A 68 -4.76 -0.60 3.67
N LEU A 69 -5.46 -1.07 4.71
CA LEU A 69 -6.19 -0.19 5.63
C LEU A 69 -5.28 0.87 6.27
N ALA A 70 -4.11 0.48 6.76
CA ALA A 70 -3.18 1.41 7.38
C ALA A 70 -2.67 2.47 6.39
N SER A 71 -2.21 2.04 5.20
CA SER A 71 -1.67 2.95 4.18
C SER A 71 -2.76 3.86 3.60
N THR A 72 -3.95 3.33 3.33
CA THR A 72 -5.09 4.13 2.85
C THR A 72 -5.56 5.12 3.91
N LEU A 73 -5.63 4.73 5.19
CA LEU A 73 -5.99 5.64 6.28
C LEU A 73 -4.99 6.80 6.36
N LEU A 74 -3.69 6.50 6.34
CA LEU A 74 -2.65 7.52 6.40
C LEU A 74 -2.76 8.49 5.21
N ALA A 75 -2.92 7.95 4.00
CA ALA A 75 -3.09 8.77 2.80
C ALA A 75 -4.37 9.63 2.87
N CYS A 76 -5.47 9.13 3.42
CA CYS A 76 -6.67 9.93 3.67
C CYS A 76 -6.41 11.08 4.65
N LEU A 77 -5.67 10.84 5.74
CA LEU A 77 -5.32 11.88 6.71
C LEU A 77 -4.43 12.96 6.10
N GLU A 78 -3.51 12.59 5.21
CA GLU A 78 -2.71 13.55 4.45
C GLU A 78 -3.57 14.39 3.51
N LEU A 79 -4.48 13.76 2.75
CA LEU A 79 -5.40 14.48 1.86
C LEU A 79 -6.38 15.38 2.65
N ALA A 80 -6.77 14.97 3.85
CA ALA A 80 -7.61 15.78 4.73
C ALA A 80 -6.84 17.00 5.25
N ARG A 81 -5.56 16.82 5.62
CA ARG A 81 -4.66 17.91 5.99
C ARG A 81 -4.49 18.90 4.85
N ASP A 82 -4.42 18.42 3.60
CA ASP A 82 -4.35 19.25 2.40
C ASP A 82 -5.71 19.86 2.00
N GLY A 83 -6.77 19.57 2.76
CA GLY A 83 -8.11 20.12 2.56
C GLY A 83 -8.85 19.56 1.34
N ARG A 84 -8.44 18.41 0.82
CA ARG A 84 -9.01 17.78 -0.39
C ARG A 84 -10.15 16.82 -0.07
N VAL A 85 -10.13 16.21 1.11
CA VAL A 85 -11.15 15.28 1.60
C VAL A 85 -11.61 15.64 3.00
N GLU A 86 -12.82 15.22 3.35
CA GLU A 86 -13.36 15.26 4.70
C GLU A 86 -13.42 13.87 5.29
N ILE A 87 -13.20 13.77 6.60
CA ILE A 87 -13.22 12.51 7.35
C ILE A 87 -14.23 12.63 8.49
N ARG A 88 -15.02 11.58 8.69
CA ARG A 88 -15.99 11.48 9.79
C ARG A 88 -15.90 10.10 10.45
N GLN A 89 -15.87 10.09 11.77
CA GLN A 89 -15.97 8.88 12.60
C GLN A 89 -16.96 9.15 13.73
N MET A 90 -17.94 8.27 13.89
CA MET A 90 -19.06 8.48 14.83
C MET A 90 -18.72 8.07 16.26
N GLY A 91 -17.83 7.09 16.43
CA GLY A 91 -17.36 6.64 17.75
C GLY A 91 -15.99 5.96 17.66
N PRO A 92 -15.35 5.69 18.82
CA PRO A 92 -14.05 5.02 18.85
C PRO A 92 -14.10 3.67 18.14
N PHE A 93 -13.16 3.46 17.21
CA PHE A 93 -13.02 2.24 16.40
C PHE A 93 -14.23 1.90 15.51
N GLU A 94 -15.18 2.82 15.36
CA GLU A 94 -16.23 2.68 14.35
C GLU A 94 -15.70 2.94 12.94
N GLU A 95 -16.52 2.64 11.94
CA GLU A 95 -16.17 2.84 10.54
C GLU A 95 -15.85 4.32 10.26
N ILE A 96 -14.77 4.52 9.51
CA ILE A 96 -14.31 5.83 9.08
C ILE A 96 -14.93 6.12 7.72
N PHE A 97 -15.63 7.24 7.61
CA PHE A 97 -16.24 7.72 6.38
C PHE A 97 -15.42 8.85 5.79
N ILE A 98 -15.33 8.89 4.46
CA ILE A 98 -14.55 9.84 3.68
C ILE A 98 -15.44 10.43 2.59
N ARG A 99 -15.29 11.73 2.36
CA ARG A 99 -16.01 12.48 1.33
C ARG A 99 -15.05 13.39 0.59
N ASP A 100 -15.24 13.58 -0.71
CA ASP A 100 -14.51 14.58 -1.48
C ASP A 100 -15.02 15.98 -1.16
N ARG A 101 -14.12 16.90 -0.78
CA ARG A 101 -14.51 18.28 -0.50
C ARG A 101 -14.92 19.04 -1.78
N GLY A 102 -14.34 18.67 -2.91
CA GLY A 102 -14.67 19.24 -4.23
C GLY A 102 -16.10 18.93 -4.71
N SER A 103 -16.80 17.97 -4.08
CA SER A 103 -18.21 17.69 -4.38
C SER A 103 -19.15 18.80 -3.93
N GLU A 104 -18.74 19.62 -2.96
CA GLU A 104 -19.55 20.70 -2.40
C GLU A 104 -19.47 22.00 -3.23
N ALA A 105 -18.45 22.15 -4.09
CA ALA A 105 -18.33 23.29 -5.01
C ALA A 105 -19.13 23.14 -6.32
N LEU A 106 -19.72 21.96 -6.55
CA LEU A 106 -20.49 21.61 -7.75
C LEU A 106 -22.00 21.45 -7.48
N ALA A 107 -22.46 21.74 -6.27
CA ALA A 107 -23.87 21.74 -5.85
C ALA A 107 -24.33 23.15 -5.50
#